data_AF-A0A2I2G7H5-F1
#
_entry.id   AF-A0A2I2G7H5-F1
#
_cell.length_a   1.000
_cell.length_b   1.000
_cell.length_c   1.000
_cell.angle_alpha   90.00
_cell.angle_beta   90.00
_cell.angle_gamma   90.00
#
_symmetry.space_group_name_H-M   'P 1'
#
loop_
_entity.id
_entity.type
_entity.pdbx_description
1 polymer ?
#
loop_
_entity_poly.entity_id
_entity_poly.type
_entity_poly.pdbx_seq_one_letter_code
_entity_poly.pdbx_strand_id
1 'polypeptide(L)'
;MTSIAISEITFAETIRKGSVSCIYRVSWDGKDCILKVFHTPEPGSYFLRKIRTRKRETVPFKCESTAYTRLKEQGLCDRGIIPDFYGLVEQIKPDDHLPYLEDFLEDTEYPNAILIEYVPDIAMIDPSNFSAQRTHKLRDILSEIHQAGVYHADPYPRNMMVQATSDRVL
;
A
#
# COMPACT_ATOMS: atom_id res chain seq x y z
N MET A 1 6.50 1.86 -15.46
CA MET A 1 5.49 1.47 -14.44
C MET A 1 4.40 0.71 -15.15
N THR A 2 3.99 -0.45 -14.63
CA THR A 2 2.98 -1.30 -15.28
C THR A 2 1.58 -0.82 -14.90
N SER A 3 0.74 -0.55 -15.90
CA SER A 3 -0.69 -0.31 -15.72
C SER A 3 -1.41 -1.65 -15.88
N ILE A 4 -2.31 -1.97 -14.95
CA ILE A 4 -3.03 -3.23 -14.86
C ILE A 4 -4.53 -2.90 -14.96
N ALA A 5 -5.25 -3.62 -15.80
CA ALA A 5 -6.70 -3.44 -15.91
C ALA A 5 -7.40 -4.14 -14.74
N ILE A 6 -8.40 -3.48 -14.14
CA ILE A 6 -9.17 -4.07 -13.02
C ILE A 6 -9.88 -5.37 -13.43
N SER A 7 -10.21 -5.54 -14.72
CA SER A 7 -10.79 -6.78 -15.27
C SER A 7 -9.85 -7.99 -15.21
N GLU A 8 -8.53 -7.77 -15.02
CA GLU A 8 -7.54 -8.83 -14.83
C GLU A 8 -7.44 -9.29 -13.37
N ILE A 9 -8.18 -8.64 -12.46
CA ILE A 9 -8.09 -8.84 -11.02
C ILE A 9 -9.36 -9.50 -10.51
N THR A 10 -9.19 -10.58 -9.74
CA THR A 10 -10.30 -11.26 -9.06
C THR A 10 -10.23 -10.98 -7.57
N PHE A 11 -11.28 -10.39 -7.00
CA PHE A 11 -11.36 -10.15 -5.56
C PHE A 11 -11.57 -11.46 -4.78
N ALA A 12 -10.86 -11.63 -3.68
CA ALA A 12 -11.02 -12.77 -2.77
C ALA A 12 -11.68 -12.32 -1.46
N GLU A 13 -11.06 -11.39 -0.73
CA GLU A 13 -11.56 -10.93 0.57
C GLU A 13 -11.22 -9.46 0.84
N THR A 14 -12.03 -8.82 1.69
CA THR A 14 -11.76 -7.49 2.22
C THR A 14 -10.92 -7.62 3.50
N ILE A 15 -9.68 -7.14 3.47
CA ILE A 15 -8.78 -7.17 4.62
C ILE A 15 -9.08 -6.01 5.57
N ARG A 16 -9.27 -4.80 5.02
CA ARG A 16 -9.48 -3.61 5.82
C ARG A 16 -10.24 -2.55 5.06
N LYS A 17 -11.21 -1.93 5.72
CA LYS A 17 -11.86 -0.70 5.28
C LYS A 17 -11.33 0.49 6.07
N GLY A 18 -11.23 1.67 5.45
CA GLY A 18 -10.75 2.86 6.12
C GLY A 18 -11.03 4.13 5.33
N SER A 19 -11.13 5.27 6.01
CA SER A 19 -11.53 6.55 5.43
C SER A 19 -10.56 7.14 4.40
N VAL A 20 -9.38 6.54 4.21
CA VAL A 20 -8.37 6.97 3.24
C VAL A 20 -8.18 5.92 2.14
N SER A 21 -8.32 4.64 2.49
CA SER A 21 -8.12 3.53 1.57
C SER A 21 -8.73 2.25 2.14
N CYS A 22 -9.16 1.38 1.24
CA CYS A 22 -9.53 -0.01 1.54
C CYS A 22 -8.46 -0.96 0.98
N ILE A 23 -8.28 -2.09 1.67
CA ILE A 23 -7.28 -3.12 1.36
C ILE A 23 -8.03 -4.42 1.10
N TYR A 24 -7.76 -5.01 -0.06
CA TYR A 24 -8.35 -6.26 -0.51
C TYR A 24 -7.25 -7.26 -0.82
N ARG A 25 -7.52 -8.52 -0.51
CA ARG A 25 -6.77 -9.63 -1.09
C ARG A 25 -7.39 -9.98 -2.43
N VAL A 26 -6.56 -10.12 -3.44
CA VAL A 26 -6.99 -10.35 -4.82
C VAL A 26 -6.07 -11.35 -5.50
N SER A 27 -6.54 -11.98 -6.57
CA SER A 27 -5.71 -12.74 -7.49
C SER A 27 -5.47 -11.96 -8.78
N TRP A 28 -4.23 -11.95 -9.25
CA TRP A 28 -3.82 -11.37 -10.52
C TRP A 28 -2.72 -12.24 -11.14
N ASP A 29 -2.87 -12.66 -12.40
CA ASP A 29 -1.88 -13.49 -13.10
C ASP A 29 -1.46 -14.75 -12.30
N GLY A 30 -2.43 -15.40 -11.65
CA GLY A 30 -2.21 -16.57 -10.78
C GLY A 30 -1.46 -16.29 -9.48
N LYS A 31 -1.12 -15.02 -9.19
CA LYS A 31 -0.48 -14.58 -7.94
C LYS A 31 -1.54 -14.12 -6.95
N ASP A 32 -1.24 -14.32 -5.68
CA ASP A 32 -1.98 -13.74 -4.57
C ASP A 32 -1.39 -12.35 -4.26
N CYS A 33 -2.25 -11.34 -4.16
CA CYS A 33 -1.85 -9.95 -4.15
C CYS A 33 -2.69 -9.13 -3.17
N ILE A 34 -2.14 -7.98 -2.79
CA ILE A 34 -2.89 -6.92 -2.11
C ILE A 34 -3.23 -5.84 -3.13
N LEU A 35 -4.53 -5.57 -3.27
CA LEU A 35 -5.03 -4.37 -3.92
C LEU A 35 -5.39 -3.34 -2.86
N LYS A 36 -4.67 -2.21 -2.84
CA LYS A 36 -4.98 -1.09 -1.96
C LYS A 36 -5.61 0.02 -2.79
N VAL A 37 -6.91 0.24 -2.57
CA VAL A 37 -7.74 1.20 -3.30
C VAL A 37 -7.89 2.46 -2.46
N PHE A 38 -7.65 3.64 -3.04
CA PHE A 38 -7.63 4.91 -2.32
C PHE A 38 -8.89 5.71 -2.56
N HIS A 39 -9.42 6.30 -1.50
CA HIS A 39 -10.50 7.28 -1.63
C HIS A 39 -9.98 8.57 -2.26
N THR A 40 -10.82 9.18 -3.08
CA THR A 40 -10.54 10.53 -3.58
C THR A 40 -10.90 11.55 -2.51
N PRO A 41 -10.00 12.50 -2.17
CA PRO A 41 -10.33 13.56 -1.23
C PRO A 41 -11.55 14.37 -1.70
N GLU A 42 -12.60 14.42 -0.90
CA GLU A 42 -13.78 15.23 -1.19
C GLU A 42 -13.40 16.71 -1.44
N PRO A 43 -13.93 17.34 -2.50
CA PRO A 43 -13.79 18.77 -2.74
C PRO A 43 -14.23 19.62 -1.55
N GLY A 44 -13.35 20.51 -1.07
CA GLY A 44 -13.65 21.40 0.07
C GLY A 44 -13.48 20.76 1.45
N SER A 45 -13.19 19.46 1.53
CA SER A 45 -12.91 18.81 2.81
C SER A 45 -11.74 19.48 3.54
N TYR A 46 -11.77 19.46 4.87
CA TYR A 46 -10.64 19.92 5.70
C TYR A 46 -9.32 19.25 5.28
N PHE A 47 -9.41 17.97 4.91
CA PHE A 47 -8.28 17.19 4.40
C PHE A 47 -7.74 17.76 3.09
N LEU A 48 -8.58 18.00 2.08
CA LEU A 48 -8.14 18.62 0.82
C LEU A 48 -7.61 20.05 1.02
N ARG A 49 -8.21 20.83 1.93
CA ARG A 49 -7.71 22.17 2.29
C ARG A 49 -6.30 22.09 2.89
N LYS A 50 -6.04 21.09 3.75
CA LYS A 50 -4.72 20.84 4.34
C LYS A 50 -3.71 20.30 3.31
N ILE A 51 -4.16 19.53 2.31
CA ILE A 51 -3.34 19.14 1.16
C ILE A 51 -2.91 20.39 0.38
N ARG A 52 -3.86 21.26 0.01
CA ARG A 52 -3.60 22.47 -0.79
C ARG A 52 -2.66 23.48 -0.11
N THR A 53 -2.64 23.54 1.22
CA THR A 53 -1.74 24.46 1.95
C THR A 53 -0.32 23.93 2.11
N ARG A 54 -0.09 22.63 1.86
CA ARG A 54 1.24 22.05 1.91
C ARG A 54 1.94 22.27 0.57
N LYS A 55 3.19 22.73 0.62
CA LYS A 55 4.07 22.84 -0.57
C LYS A 55 4.66 21.48 -0.99
N ARG A 56 3.94 20.38 -0.77
CA ARG A 56 4.37 19.01 -1.11
C ARG A 56 3.17 18.15 -1.50
N GLU A 57 3.40 17.15 -2.34
CA GLU A 57 2.39 16.14 -2.67
C GLU A 57 1.91 15.44 -1.39
N THR A 58 0.59 15.31 -1.27
CA THR A 58 -0.08 14.70 -0.10
C THR A 58 -1.31 13.90 -0.46
N VAL A 59 -1.63 13.77 -1.76
CA VAL A 59 -2.62 12.81 -2.24
C VAL A 59 -2.08 11.40 -1.96
N PRO A 60 -2.77 10.57 -1.15
CA PRO A 60 -2.26 9.28 -0.70
C PRO A 60 -1.82 8.37 -1.85
N PHE A 61 -2.67 8.19 -2.86
CA PHE A 61 -2.36 7.39 -4.05
C PHE A 61 -1.07 7.85 -4.74
N LYS A 62 -0.90 9.15 -4.97
CA LYS A 62 0.29 9.69 -5.63
C LYS A 62 1.56 9.53 -4.79
N CYS A 63 1.46 9.75 -3.47
CA CYS A 63 2.59 9.57 -2.58
C CYS A 63 3.05 8.10 -2.55
N GLU A 64 2.12 7.17 -2.39
CA GLU A 64 2.43 5.76 -2.21
C GLU A 64 2.89 5.11 -3.53
N SER A 65 2.21 5.38 -4.64
CA SER A 65 2.66 4.94 -5.97
C SER A 65 4.06 5.46 -6.30
N THR A 66 4.33 6.75 -6.09
CA THR A 66 5.66 7.33 -6.35
C THR A 66 6.74 6.71 -5.44
N ALA A 67 6.41 6.43 -4.18
CA ALA A 67 7.33 5.77 -3.26
C ALA A 67 7.68 4.37 -3.78
N TYR A 68 6.69 3.53 -4.06
CA TYR A 68 6.91 2.18 -4.58
C TYR A 68 7.64 2.17 -5.94
N THR A 69 7.36 3.11 -6.85
CA THR A 69 8.13 3.27 -8.09
C THR A 69 9.62 3.42 -7.80
N ARG A 70 9.98 4.37 -6.94
CA ARG A 70 11.38 4.66 -6.62
C ARG A 70 12.05 3.49 -5.91
N LEU A 71 11.37 2.88 -4.94
CA LEU A 71 11.92 1.75 -4.20
C LEU A 71 12.16 0.55 -5.13
N LYS A 72 11.25 0.32 -6.09
CA LYS A 72 11.42 -0.71 -7.13
C LYS A 72 12.57 -0.39 -8.09
N GLU A 73 12.67 0.85 -8.57
CA GLU A 73 13.76 1.31 -9.45
C GLU A 73 15.14 1.19 -8.79
N GLN A 74 15.21 1.29 -7.47
CA GLN A 74 16.43 1.09 -6.66
C GLN A 74 16.66 -0.39 -6.27
N GLY A 75 15.82 -1.31 -6.75
CA GLY A 75 15.97 -2.76 -6.55
C GLY A 75 15.60 -3.28 -5.16
N LEU A 76 14.88 -2.50 -4.34
CA LEU A 76 14.50 -2.95 -2.98
C LEU A 76 13.45 -4.06 -3.01
N CYS A 77 12.56 -4.07 -4.01
CA CYS A 77 11.62 -5.17 -4.25
C CYS A 77 12.37 -6.46 -4.57
N ASP A 78 13.26 -6.44 -5.56
CA ASP A 78 14.03 -7.61 -6.01
C ASP A 78 14.92 -8.21 -4.90
N ARG A 79 15.36 -7.35 -3.96
CA ARG A 79 16.13 -7.75 -2.76
C ARG A 79 15.26 -8.29 -1.61
N GLY A 80 13.94 -8.24 -1.74
CA GLY A 80 12.97 -8.66 -0.72
C GLY A 80 12.91 -7.76 0.52
N ILE A 81 13.44 -6.53 0.43
CA ILE A 81 13.49 -5.54 1.54
C ILE A 81 12.11 -4.94 1.80
N ILE A 82 11.33 -4.76 0.74
CA ILE A 82 9.93 -4.32 0.79
C ILE A 82 9.06 -5.33 0.03
N PRO A 83 7.71 -5.25 0.12
CA PRO A 83 6.84 -6.04 -0.73
C PRO A 83 7.08 -5.74 -2.22
N ASP A 84 6.95 -6.76 -3.07
CA ASP A 84 6.97 -6.53 -4.52
C ASP A 84 5.85 -5.57 -4.93
N PHE A 85 6.21 -4.62 -5.81
CA PHE A 85 5.27 -3.68 -6.41
C PHE A 85 4.95 -4.09 -7.84
N TYR A 86 3.73 -4.56 -8.09
CA TYR A 86 3.35 -5.10 -9.40
C TYR A 86 2.89 -4.01 -10.37
N GLY A 87 2.12 -3.03 -9.91
CA GLY A 87 1.67 -1.96 -10.79
C GLY A 87 0.57 -1.09 -10.21
N LEU A 88 0.00 -0.28 -11.10
CA LEU A 88 -1.11 0.62 -10.82
C LEU A 88 -2.39 0.10 -11.47
N VAL A 89 -3.50 0.33 -10.80
CA VAL A 89 -4.85 0.14 -11.34
C VAL A 89 -5.57 1.47 -11.20
N GLU A 90 -5.92 2.10 -12.31
CA GLU A 90 -6.42 3.48 -12.31
C GLU A 90 -7.83 3.55 -12.87
N GLN A 91 -8.57 4.59 -12.46
CA GLN A 91 -9.92 4.88 -12.94
C GLN A 91 -10.89 3.70 -12.78
N ILE A 92 -10.90 3.10 -11.59
CA ILE A 92 -11.72 1.93 -11.29
C ILE A 92 -13.18 2.37 -11.16
N LYS A 93 -14.09 1.76 -11.92
CA LYS A 93 -15.53 1.98 -11.79
C LYS A 93 -16.10 1.09 -10.67
N PRO A 94 -16.50 1.64 -9.50
CA PRO A 94 -16.86 0.81 -8.35
C PRO A 94 -18.11 -0.05 -8.57
N ASP A 95 -19.08 0.46 -9.34
CA ASP A 95 -20.35 -0.22 -9.66
C ASP A 95 -20.15 -1.63 -10.24
N ASP A 96 -19.06 -1.84 -10.97
CA ASP A 96 -18.80 -3.08 -11.70
C ASP A 96 -18.19 -4.17 -10.79
N HIS A 97 -17.85 -3.84 -9.54
CA HIS A 97 -17.12 -4.70 -8.61
C HIS A 97 -17.75 -4.78 -7.21
N LEU A 98 -19.08 -4.64 -7.13
CA LEU A 98 -19.82 -4.85 -5.90
C LEU A 98 -19.80 -6.34 -5.48
N PRO A 99 -19.78 -6.63 -4.16
CA PRO A 99 -19.86 -5.69 -3.03
C PRO A 99 -18.51 -5.11 -2.61
N TYR A 100 -17.39 -5.51 -3.20
CA TYR A 100 -16.05 -5.16 -2.70
C TYR A 100 -15.78 -3.65 -2.70
N LEU A 101 -16.19 -2.95 -3.76
CA LEU A 101 -15.92 -1.52 -3.92
C LEU A 101 -17.09 -0.61 -3.50
N GLU A 102 -18.02 -1.10 -2.70
CA GLU A 102 -19.20 -0.34 -2.25
C GLU A 102 -18.85 0.97 -1.53
N ASP A 103 -17.73 1.00 -0.79
CA ASP A 103 -17.34 2.18 -0.01
C ASP A 103 -16.96 3.37 -0.91
N PHE A 104 -16.66 3.14 -2.19
CA PHE A 104 -16.21 4.17 -3.14
C PHE A 104 -17.34 4.72 -4.02
N LEU A 105 -18.58 4.26 -3.86
CA LEU A 105 -19.70 4.70 -4.70
C LEU A 105 -19.99 6.21 -4.58
N GLU A 106 -19.74 6.78 -3.40
CA GLU A 106 -19.98 8.19 -3.11
C GLU A 106 -18.73 9.07 -3.31
N ASP A 107 -17.61 8.49 -3.73
CA ASP A 107 -16.41 9.25 -4.05
C ASP A 107 -16.65 10.12 -5.29
N THR A 108 -16.13 11.36 -5.27
CA THR A 108 -16.34 12.31 -6.37
C THR A 108 -15.64 11.93 -7.67
N GLU A 109 -14.60 11.11 -7.60
CA GLU A 109 -13.81 10.66 -8.75
C GLU A 109 -13.56 9.16 -8.61
N TYR A 110 -13.35 8.49 -9.74
CA TYR A 110 -13.01 7.08 -9.72
C TYR A 110 -11.71 6.80 -8.96
N PRO A 111 -11.74 5.84 -8.01
CA PRO A 111 -10.57 5.53 -7.20
C PRO A 111 -9.46 4.94 -8.06
N ASN A 112 -8.24 5.12 -7.58
CA ASN A 112 -7.05 4.45 -8.09
C ASN A 112 -6.49 3.53 -7.01
N ALA A 113 -5.66 2.57 -7.42
CA ALA A 113 -5.11 1.56 -6.55
C ALA A 113 -3.68 1.19 -6.93
N ILE A 114 -2.98 0.62 -5.95
CA ILE A 114 -1.71 -0.08 -6.17
C ILE A 114 -1.91 -1.58 -5.96
N LEU A 115 -1.18 -2.37 -6.74
CA LEU A 115 -1.11 -3.82 -6.59
C LEU A 115 0.26 -4.22 -6.07
N ILE A 116 0.31 -4.88 -4.92
CA ILE A 116 1.55 -5.31 -4.25
C ILE A 116 1.49 -6.78 -3.82
N GLU A 117 2.64 -7.33 -3.45
CA GLU A 117 2.79 -8.68 -2.90
C GLU A 117 1.85 -8.91 -1.72
N TYR A 118 1.14 -10.04 -1.73
CA TYR A 118 0.55 -10.59 -0.53
C TYR A 118 1.59 -11.45 0.21
N VAL A 119 1.90 -11.06 1.44
CA VAL A 119 2.80 -11.85 2.30
C VAL A 119 1.95 -12.57 3.35
N PRO A 120 1.87 -13.92 3.31
CA PRO A 120 1.06 -14.67 4.26
C PRO A 120 1.67 -14.63 5.66
N ASP A 121 0.83 -14.80 6.69
CA ASP A 121 1.24 -14.91 8.10
C ASP A 121 2.08 -13.73 8.62
N ILE A 122 1.84 -12.53 8.08
CA ILE A 122 2.40 -11.29 8.60
C ILE A 122 1.53 -10.72 9.72
N ALA A 123 2.17 -10.24 10.77
CA ALA A 123 1.53 -9.55 11.88
C ALA A 123 2.26 -8.25 12.20
N MET A 124 1.56 -7.29 12.79
CA MET A 124 2.21 -6.09 13.33
C MET A 124 3.21 -6.47 14.42
N ILE A 125 4.30 -5.71 14.53
CA ILE A 125 5.23 -5.93 15.63
C ILE A 125 4.58 -5.55 16.97
N ASP A 126 4.72 -6.44 17.95
CA ASP A 126 4.21 -6.28 19.31
C ASP A 126 5.16 -6.98 20.30
N PRO A 127 4.98 -6.79 21.63
CA PRO A 127 5.88 -7.38 22.62
C PRO A 127 6.08 -8.90 22.54
N SER A 128 5.10 -9.66 22.02
CA SER A 128 5.17 -11.11 21.88
C SER A 128 6.06 -11.58 20.72
N ASN A 129 6.23 -10.73 19.70
CA ASN A 129 7.02 -11.03 18.50
C ASN A 129 8.22 -10.06 18.33
N PHE A 130 8.51 -9.27 19.36
CA PHE A 130 9.63 -8.35 19.38
C PHE A 130 10.97 -9.09 19.58
N SER A 131 12.00 -8.69 18.84
CA SER A 131 13.39 -9.11 19.12
C SER A 131 14.38 -8.02 18.69
N ALA A 132 15.57 -8.02 19.31
CA ALA A 132 16.66 -7.10 18.93
C ALA A 132 17.06 -7.28 17.46
N GLN A 133 17.09 -8.52 16.97
CA GLN A 133 17.41 -8.84 15.58
C GLN A 133 16.38 -8.27 14.60
N ARG A 134 15.07 -8.44 14.89
CA ARG A 134 13.98 -7.87 14.06
C ARG A 134 14.04 -6.35 14.04
N THR A 135 14.34 -5.73 15.18
CA THR A 135 14.50 -4.27 15.29
C THR A 135 15.68 -3.74 14.48
N HIS A 136 16.83 -4.43 14.49
CA HIS A 136 17.97 -4.07 13.65
C HIS A 136 17.63 -4.16 12.17
N LYS A 137 16.97 -5.24 11.72
CA LYS A 137 16.50 -5.36 10.34
C LYS A 137 15.55 -4.22 9.95
N LEU A 138 14.57 -3.88 10.80
CA LEU A 138 13.65 -2.77 10.54
C LEU A 138 14.38 -1.42 10.40
N ARG A 139 15.37 -1.16 11.26
CA ARG A 139 16.24 0.04 11.14
C ARG A 139 17.00 0.05 9.82
N ASP A 140 17.53 -1.10 9.41
CA ASP A 140 18.31 -1.21 8.17
C ASP A 140 17.40 -1.01 6.94
N ILE A 141 16.18 -1.55 6.96
CA ILE A 141 15.14 -1.27 5.94
C ILE A 141 14.85 0.23 5.85
N LEU A 142 14.64 0.92 6.97
CA LEU A 142 14.41 2.37 6.96
C LEU A 142 15.61 3.13 6.37
N SER A 143 16.83 2.65 6.62
CA SER A 143 18.04 3.24 6.05
C SER A 143 18.10 3.06 4.53
N GLU A 144 17.74 1.89 4.02
CA GLU A 144 17.64 1.59 2.59
C GLU A 144 16.54 2.43 1.91
N ILE A 145 15.37 2.58 2.54
CA ILE A 145 14.29 3.45 2.07
C ILE A 145 14.77 4.91 1.95
N HIS A 146 15.52 5.41 2.95
CA HIS A 146 16.09 6.75 2.90
C HIS A 146 17.16 6.90 1.81
N GLN A 147 18.01 5.89 1.60
CA GLN A 147 19.00 5.88 0.52
C GLN A 147 18.35 5.91 -0.87
N ALA A 148 17.17 5.29 -1.01
CA ALA A 148 16.34 5.37 -2.21
C ALA A 148 15.61 6.72 -2.38
N GLY A 149 15.85 7.70 -1.50
CA GLY A 149 15.25 9.03 -1.57
C GLY A 149 13.76 9.07 -1.20
N VAL A 150 13.31 8.08 -0.42
CA VAL A 150 11.94 7.99 0.10
C VAL A 150 11.97 8.22 1.61
N TYR A 151 11.02 8.99 2.13
CA TYR A 151 10.89 9.22 3.57
C TYR A 151 9.58 8.60 4.06
N HIS A 152 9.68 7.55 4.89
CA HIS A 152 8.52 6.78 5.35
C HIS A 152 7.54 7.62 6.19
N ALA A 153 8.05 8.56 6.99
CA ALA A 153 7.29 9.50 7.84
C ALA A 153 6.39 8.89 8.95
N ASP A 154 6.07 7.59 8.91
CA ASP A 154 5.21 6.93 9.91
C ASP A 154 5.71 5.54 10.40
N PRO A 155 7.00 5.36 10.78
CA PRO A 155 7.56 4.06 11.13
C PRO A 155 7.20 3.65 12.58
N TYR A 156 5.91 3.61 12.89
CA TYR A 156 5.41 3.12 14.17
C TYR A 156 5.09 1.62 14.08
N PRO A 157 5.03 0.90 15.23
CA PRO A 157 4.75 -0.54 15.27
C PRO A 157 3.54 -1.00 14.44
N ARG A 158 2.50 -0.17 14.33
CA ARG A 158 1.31 -0.46 13.50
C ARG A 158 1.56 -0.59 11.99
N ASN A 159 2.70 -0.10 11.51
CA ASN A 159 3.15 -0.15 10.12
C ASN A 159 4.43 -0.97 9.96
N MET A 160 4.87 -1.67 11.01
CA MET A 160 6.02 -2.57 10.97
C MET A 160 5.49 -3.99 11.04
N MET A 161 5.74 -4.77 10.01
CA MET A 161 5.20 -6.12 9.88
C MET A 161 6.31 -7.15 10.10
N VAL A 162 5.94 -8.28 10.68
CA VAL A 162 6.82 -9.40 10.95
C VAL A 162 6.14 -10.67 10.46
N GLN A 163 6.83 -11.44 9.63
CA GLN A 163 6.38 -12.76 9.22
C GLN A 163 6.92 -13.79 10.20
N ALA A 164 6.01 -14.48 10.90
CA ALA A 164 6.39 -15.41 11.96
C ALA A 164 7.21 -16.61 11.46
N THR A 165 6.96 -17.05 10.23
CA THR A 165 7.55 -18.27 9.64
C THR A 165 8.96 -18.09 9.08
N SER A 166 9.32 -16.89 8.65
CA SER A 166 10.57 -16.62 7.92
C SER A 166 11.49 -15.57 8.58
N ASP A 167 11.04 -14.95 9.69
CA ASP A 167 11.69 -13.78 10.29
C ASP A 167 11.88 -12.59 9.31
N ARG A 168 11.12 -12.57 8.21
CA ARG A 168 10.99 -11.40 7.33
C ARG A 168 10.35 -10.27 8.12
N VAL A 169 10.90 -9.08 7.98
CA VAL A 169 10.35 -7.85 8.54
C VAL A 169 10.15 -6.85 7.42
N LEU A 170 9.08 -6.05 7.50
CA LEU A 170 8.65 -5.10 6.48
C LEU A 170 8.21 -3.79 7.13
#